data_AF-A0A182TXJ5-F1
#
_entry.id   AF-A0A182TXJ5-F1
#
_cell.length_a   1.000
_cell.length_b   1.000
_cell.length_c   1.000
_cell.angle_alpha   90.00
_cell.angle_beta   90.00
_cell.angle_gamma   90.00
#
_symmetry.space_group_name_H-M   'P 1'
#
loop_
_entity.id
_entity.type
_entity.pdbx_description
1 polymer ?
#
loop_
_entity_poly.entity_id
_entity_poly.type
_entity_poly.pdbx_seq_one_letter_code
_entity_poly.pdbx_strand_id
1 'polypeptide(L)'
;MACLKLFSVVGLVVLAATNTIGAGVATRACSGGRPAPTEVRVEGCTVPPCDLVRGSDAIMDMDFTAPFAAANLRTQVVATALGVTAPFELPADRAAACNWLLNAQCPVSANEDITYRLSMPVLLVYPRVSLTVEIDLVDDAGQSLACFELDARALPQPEEAAASSNDGASANTRIVLELTPEEAAAVEAMGGRGFWGDLWNGIKKAITIGCDLIDCQKQQQ
;
A
#
# COMPACT_ATOMS: atom_id res chain seq x y z
N MET A 1 -18.47 65.89 -23.87
CA MET A 1 -17.92 64.56 -24.20
C MET A 1 -16.63 64.38 -23.41
N ALA A 2 -16.71 63.79 -22.22
CA ALA A 2 -15.56 63.50 -21.37
C ALA A 2 -15.51 61.98 -21.16
N CYS A 3 -14.40 61.39 -21.55
CA CYS A 3 -14.15 59.97 -21.67
C CYS A 3 -13.84 59.39 -20.28
N LEU A 4 -14.80 58.70 -19.67
CA LEU A 4 -14.59 57.93 -18.44
C LEU A 4 -13.88 56.62 -18.81
N LYS A 5 -12.56 56.57 -18.59
CA LYS A 5 -11.76 55.36 -18.77
C LYS A 5 -12.09 54.38 -17.64
N LEU A 6 -12.84 53.34 -17.98
CA LEU A 6 -13.03 52.13 -17.16
C LEU A 6 -11.67 51.43 -17.01
N PHE A 7 -11.06 51.55 -15.83
CA PHE A 7 -9.91 50.73 -15.47
C PHE A 7 -10.40 49.31 -15.20
N SER A 8 -10.16 48.44 -16.18
CA SER A 8 -10.38 47.00 -16.08
C SER A 8 -9.46 46.44 -14.99
N VAL A 9 -10.03 46.14 -13.82
CA VAL A 9 -9.34 45.43 -12.73
C VAL A 9 -9.21 43.98 -13.17
N VAL A 10 -8.14 43.68 -13.90
CA VAL A 10 -7.71 42.30 -14.15
C VAL A 10 -7.16 41.78 -12.83
N GLY A 11 -8.01 41.10 -12.06
CA GLY A 11 -7.63 40.42 -10.83
C GLY A 11 -6.63 39.31 -11.14
N LEU A 12 -5.37 39.53 -10.77
CA LEU A 12 -4.32 38.53 -10.77
C LEU A 12 -4.66 37.49 -9.69
N VAL A 13 -5.28 36.38 -10.08
CA VAL A 13 -5.47 35.22 -9.20
C VAL A 13 -4.11 34.56 -9.02
N VAL A 14 -3.41 34.91 -7.95
CA VAL A 14 -2.19 34.23 -7.50
C VAL A 14 -2.62 32.90 -6.88
N LEU A 15 -2.49 31.80 -7.64
CA LEU A 15 -2.55 30.46 -7.06
C LEU A 15 -1.28 30.26 -6.22
N ALA A 16 -1.40 30.46 -4.90
CA ALA A 16 -0.38 30.05 -3.95
C ALA A 16 -0.35 28.52 -3.93
N ALA A 17 0.63 27.92 -4.62
CA ALA A 17 0.98 26.53 -4.43
C ALA A 17 1.55 26.39 -3.01
N THR A 18 0.73 25.89 -2.08
CA THR A 18 1.21 25.57 -0.74
C THR A 18 2.11 24.34 -0.85
N ASN A 19 3.42 24.55 -0.91
CA ASN A 19 4.39 23.50 -0.65
C ASN A 19 4.23 23.15 0.83
N THR A 20 3.56 22.04 1.11
CA THR A 20 3.50 21.48 2.46
C THR A 20 4.90 20.94 2.77
N ILE A 21 5.65 21.67 3.60
CA ILE A 21 6.87 21.13 4.19
C ILE A 21 6.37 20.07 5.16
N GLY A 22 6.45 18.81 4.76
CA GLY A 22 6.10 17.68 5.61
C GLY A 22 7.00 17.69 6.84
N ALA A 23 6.41 17.58 8.03
CA ALA A 23 7.18 17.42 9.26
C ALA A 23 7.87 16.05 9.26
N GLY A 24 9.17 16.01 9.59
CA GLY A 24 9.89 14.77 9.78
C GLY A 24 9.26 13.83 10.80
N VAL A 25 9.39 12.53 10.57
CA VAL A 25 8.95 11.46 11.46
C VAL A 25 10.10 11.04 12.38
N ALA A 26 9.78 10.70 13.63
CA ALA A 26 10.78 10.18 14.56
C ALA A 26 11.29 8.80 14.12
N THR A 27 12.61 8.63 14.12
CA THR A 27 13.30 7.37 13.74
C THR A 27 14.22 6.89 14.87
N ARG A 28 14.69 5.65 14.78
CA ARG A 28 15.74 5.10 15.63
C ARG A 28 17.04 4.96 14.85
N ALA A 29 18.16 5.10 15.55
CA ALA A 29 19.47 4.88 14.97
C ALA A 29 19.70 3.39 14.71
N CYS A 30 20.33 3.09 13.58
CA CYS A 30 20.76 1.74 13.27
C CYS A 30 21.88 1.26 14.20
N SER A 31 21.95 -0.05 14.39
CA SER A 31 23.06 -0.71 15.08
C SER A 31 24.40 -0.52 14.33
N GLY A 32 25.52 -0.71 15.04
CA GLY A 32 26.87 -0.67 14.46
C GLY A 32 27.46 0.72 14.26
N GLY A 33 26.83 1.78 14.80
CA GLY A 33 27.34 3.15 14.68
C GLY A 33 27.22 3.73 13.28
N ARG A 34 26.29 3.19 12.46
CA ARG A 34 26.00 3.70 11.12
C ARG A 34 25.47 5.14 11.21
N PRO A 35 25.86 6.04 10.29
CA PRO A 35 25.42 7.44 10.31
C PRO A 35 23.90 7.54 10.22
N ALA A 36 23.30 8.38 11.07
CA ALA A 36 21.87 8.66 11.02
C ALA A 36 21.58 9.82 10.05
N PRO A 37 20.44 9.80 9.34
CA PRO A 37 19.99 10.95 8.57
C PRO A 37 19.64 12.14 9.48
N THR A 38 19.63 13.34 8.90
CA THR A 38 19.21 14.57 9.59
C THR A 38 17.70 14.66 9.70
N GLU A 39 16.97 14.23 8.67
CA GLU A 39 15.51 14.17 8.67
C GLU A 39 15.01 13.01 7.81
N VAL A 40 13.90 12.40 8.23
CA VAL A 40 13.14 11.43 7.44
C VAL A 40 11.70 11.89 7.36
N ARG A 41 11.11 11.90 6.17
CA ARG A 41 9.72 12.25 5.93
C ARG A 41 9.05 11.09 5.21
N VAL A 42 7.92 10.62 5.72
CA VAL A 42 7.14 9.54 5.09
C VAL A 42 5.78 10.10 4.71
N GLU A 43 5.38 9.93 3.45
CA GLU A 43 4.10 10.47 2.99
C GLU A 43 2.94 9.90 3.82
N GLY A 44 2.13 10.80 4.40
CA GLY A 44 0.99 10.41 5.24
C GLY A 44 1.35 9.97 6.66
N CYS A 45 2.61 10.05 7.10
CA CYS A 45 3.02 9.65 8.45
C CYS A 45 3.79 10.75 9.17
N THR A 46 3.21 11.28 10.25
CA THR A 46 3.87 12.25 11.16
C THR A 46 4.24 11.63 12.51
N VAL A 47 3.63 10.50 12.88
CA VAL A 47 3.86 9.79 14.15
C VAL A 47 3.89 8.28 13.88
N PRO A 48 4.96 7.57 14.28
CA PRO A 48 5.03 6.11 14.18
C PRO A 48 3.98 5.41 15.08
N PRO A 49 3.51 4.19 14.73
CA PRO A 49 3.91 3.42 13.56
C PRO A 49 3.32 4.00 12.26
N CYS A 50 4.09 4.01 11.17
CA CYS A 50 3.60 4.46 9.88
C CYS A 50 2.71 3.41 9.20
N ASP A 51 1.63 3.88 8.57
CA ASP A 51 0.71 3.04 7.81
C ASP A 51 1.27 2.75 6.42
N LEU A 52 1.59 1.48 6.18
CA LEU A 52 2.03 0.99 4.88
C LEU A 52 0.86 0.27 4.23
N VAL A 53 0.18 0.93 3.29
CA VAL A 53 -0.97 0.34 2.60
C VAL A 53 -0.48 -0.67 1.59
N ARG A 54 -0.90 -1.94 1.73
CA ARG A 54 -0.53 -3.00 0.79
C ARG A 54 -1.03 -2.69 -0.63
N GLY A 55 -0.44 -3.33 -1.64
CA GLY A 55 -0.63 -3.06 -3.06
C GLY A 55 -0.45 -1.59 -3.48
N SER A 56 0.30 -0.81 -2.72
CA SER A 56 0.66 0.58 -3.03
C SER A 56 2.13 0.83 -2.75
N ASP A 57 2.65 1.97 -3.24
CA ASP A 57 4.01 2.41 -2.97
C ASP A 57 4.05 3.32 -1.75
N ALA A 58 4.89 2.99 -0.78
CA ALA A 58 5.23 3.86 0.34
C ALA A 58 6.36 4.81 -0.08
N ILE A 59 6.09 6.12 -0.04
CA ILE A 59 7.06 7.15 -0.42
C ILE A 59 7.72 7.74 0.83
N MET A 60 9.05 7.80 0.80
CA MET A 60 9.87 8.33 1.88
C MET A 60 10.96 9.24 1.31
N ASP A 61 11.16 10.40 1.91
CA ASP A 61 12.31 11.27 1.66
C ASP A 61 13.23 11.23 2.88
N MET A 62 14.53 11.15 2.63
CA MET A 62 15.57 11.17 3.64
C MET A 62 16.58 12.25 3.30
N ASP A 63 16.82 13.15 4.25
CA ASP A 63 17.89 14.13 4.17
C ASP A 63 19.08 13.65 5.00
N PHE A 64 20.28 13.75 4.44
CA PHE A 64 21.52 13.40 5.12
C PHE A 64 22.70 14.17 4.52
N THR A 65 23.76 14.32 5.31
CA THR A 65 25.04 14.84 4.82
C THR A 65 25.96 13.65 4.55
N ALA A 66 26.45 13.52 3.31
CA ALA A 66 27.29 12.39 2.90
C ALA A 66 28.61 12.37 3.71
N PRO A 67 28.90 11.33 4.49
CA PRO A 67 30.11 11.29 5.32
C PRO A 67 31.39 11.07 4.50
N PHE A 68 31.28 10.54 3.30
CA PHE A 68 32.36 10.28 2.36
C PHE A 68 31.85 10.34 0.91
N ALA A 69 32.77 10.41 -0.05
CA ALA A 69 32.41 10.39 -1.47
C ALA A 69 32.07 8.97 -1.93
N ALA A 70 31.05 8.82 -2.78
CA ALA A 70 30.62 7.53 -3.30
C ALA A 70 30.27 7.62 -4.79
N ALA A 71 30.75 6.65 -5.58
CA ALA A 71 30.51 6.63 -7.03
C ALA A 71 29.09 6.16 -7.38
N ASN A 72 28.59 5.18 -6.62
CA ASN A 72 27.23 4.67 -6.73
C ASN A 72 26.64 4.50 -5.34
N LEU A 73 25.31 4.51 -5.29
CA LEU A 73 24.52 4.31 -4.08
C LEU A 73 23.45 3.26 -4.34
N ARG A 74 23.26 2.37 -3.38
CA ARG A 74 22.21 1.36 -3.38
C ARG A 74 21.43 1.39 -2.07
N THR A 75 20.14 1.13 -2.16
CA THR A 75 19.27 1.04 -0.99
C THR A 75 19.15 -0.41 -0.54
N GLN A 76 19.38 -0.65 0.74
CA GLN A 76 19.10 -1.91 1.41
C GLN A 76 17.94 -1.71 2.38
N VAL A 77 17.01 -2.66 2.37
CA VAL A 77 15.86 -2.64 3.28
C VAL A 77 15.81 -3.97 4.00
N VAL A 78 15.69 -3.93 5.31
CA VAL A 78 15.52 -5.11 6.16
C VAL A 78 14.25 -4.91 6.98
N ALA A 79 13.35 -5.88 6.95
CA ALA A 79 12.11 -5.86 7.70
C ALA A 79 12.17 -6.90 8.82
N THR A 80 11.77 -6.49 10.02
CA THR A 80 11.61 -7.39 11.17
C THR A 80 10.15 -7.41 11.61
N ALA A 81 9.52 -8.58 11.56
CA ALA A 81 8.14 -8.79 11.98
C ALA A 81 7.98 -10.17 12.62
N LEU A 82 7.15 -10.28 13.67
CA LEU A 82 6.88 -11.55 14.37
C LEU A 82 8.14 -12.32 14.82
N GLY A 83 9.22 -11.59 15.16
CA GLY A 83 10.50 -12.19 15.55
C GLY A 83 11.35 -12.72 14.39
N VAL A 84 10.93 -12.54 13.14
CA VAL A 84 11.67 -12.90 11.93
C VAL A 84 12.20 -11.63 11.28
N THR A 85 13.50 -11.63 10.96
CA THR A 85 14.18 -10.55 10.23
C THR A 85 14.57 -11.05 8.85
N ALA A 86 14.16 -10.33 7.80
CA ALA A 86 14.44 -10.71 6.42
C ALA A 86 14.76 -9.47 5.55
N PRO A 87 15.64 -9.62 4.54
CA PRO A 87 15.84 -8.57 3.56
C PRO A 87 14.58 -8.37 2.71
N PHE A 88 14.29 -7.12 2.40
CA PHE A 88 13.27 -6.75 1.43
C PHE A 88 13.96 -6.43 0.10
N GLU A 89 13.64 -7.20 -0.93
CA GLU A 89 14.20 -6.98 -2.27
C GLU A 89 13.44 -5.85 -2.99
N LEU A 90 14.11 -4.70 -3.12
CA LEU A 90 13.62 -3.61 -3.95
C LEU A 90 13.78 -3.95 -5.43
N PRO A 91 12.84 -3.53 -6.31
CA PRO A 91 13.05 -3.55 -7.75
C PRO A 91 14.36 -2.85 -8.13
N ALA A 92 15.07 -3.35 -9.14
CA ALA A 92 16.43 -2.90 -9.47
C ALA A 92 16.54 -1.39 -9.72
N ASP A 93 15.51 -0.79 -10.34
CA ASP A 93 15.43 0.65 -10.58
C ASP A 93 15.32 1.46 -9.28
N ARG A 94 14.57 0.95 -8.29
CA ARG A 94 14.34 1.58 -6.98
C ARG A 94 15.48 1.32 -6.00
N ALA A 95 16.16 0.20 -6.14
CA ALA A 95 17.37 -0.14 -5.41
C ALA A 95 18.57 0.72 -5.83
N ALA A 96 18.64 1.13 -7.10
CA ALA A 96 19.68 2.00 -7.65
C ALA A 96 19.45 3.46 -7.22
N ALA A 97 19.83 3.78 -5.97
CA ALA A 97 19.46 5.01 -5.29
C ALA A 97 19.95 6.30 -5.98
N CYS A 98 21.04 6.24 -6.75
CA CYS A 98 21.51 7.36 -7.56
C CYS A 98 20.44 7.94 -8.50
N ASN A 99 19.49 7.11 -8.95
CA ASN A 99 18.40 7.53 -9.83
C ASN A 99 17.29 8.31 -9.10
N TRP A 100 17.34 8.36 -7.77
CA TRP A 100 16.27 8.90 -6.92
C TRP A 100 16.78 9.98 -5.95
N LEU A 101 17.97 10.53 -6.21
CA LEU A 101 18.44 11.75 -5.55
C LEU A 101 17.66 12.95 -6.11
N LEU A 102 17.12 13.78 -5.23
CA LEU A 102 16.26 14.91 -5.63
C LEU A 102 17.04 16.21 -5.89
N ASN A 103 18.17 16.39 -5.19
CA ASN A 103 18.98 17.60 -5.23
C ASN A 103 20.46 17.34 -5.56
N ALA A 104 20.82 16.10 -5.85
CA ALA A 104 22.18 15.66 -6.13
C ALA A 104 22.18 14.60 -7.24
N GLN A 105 23.38 14.19 -7.68
CA GLN A 105 23.57 13.10 -8.63
C GLN A 105 24.87 12.38 -8.31
N CYS A 106 24.93 11.09 -8.60
CA CYS A 106 26.17 10.33 -8.46
C CYS A 106 27.20 10.75 -9.54
N PRO A 107 28.51 10.76 -9.24
CA PRO A 107 29.11 10.48 -7.93
C PRO A 107 28.86 11.61 -6.92
N VAL A 108 28.59 11.24 -5.66
CA VAL A 108 28.37 12.21 -4.57
C VAL A 108 29.68 12.53 -3.87
N SER A 109 29.80 13.76 -3.36
CA SER A 109 30.99 14.24 -2.66
C SER A 109 30.85 14.11 -1.14
N ALA A 110 31.98 14.02 -0.43
CA ALA A 110 31.99 14.09 1.02
C ALA A 110 31.49 15.48 1.50
N ASN A 111 30.68 15.48 2.56
CA ASN A 111 30.00 16.65 3.14
C ASN A 111 28.98 17.32 2.22
N GLU A 112 28.46 16.61 1.23
CA GLU A 112 27.35 17.08 0.40
C GLU A 112 26.01 16.80 1.10
N ASP A 113 25.12 17.79 1.16
CA ASP A 113 23.77 17.64 1.71
C ASP A 113 22.83 17.09 0.63
N ILE A 114 22.24 15.92 0.89
CA ILE A 114 21.50 15.13 -0.08
C ILE A 114 20.11 14.83 0.45
N THR A 115 19.12 15.01 -0.42
CA THR A 115 17.76 14.51 -0.27
C THR A 115 17.58 13.32 -1.21
N TYR A 116 17.35 12.15 -0.62
CA TYR A 116 17.07 10.90 -1.31
C TYR A 116 15.60 10.54 -1.18
N ARG A 117 14.96 10.12 -2.29
CA ARG A 117 13.59 9.59 -2.29
C ARG A 117 13.59 8.08 -2.49
N LEU A 118 12.87 7.37 -1.63
CA LEU A 118 12.53 5.96 -1.83
C LEU A 118 11.05 5.82 -2.16
N SER A 119 10.75 5.03 -3.19
CA SER A 119 9.41 4.49 -3.46
C SER A 119 9.43 2.99 -3.18
N MET A 120 8.95 2.55 -2.02
CA MET A 120 8.99 1.14 -1.62
C MET A 120 7.66 0.44 -1.92
N PRO A 121 7.64 -0.64 -2.74
CA PRO A 121 6.39 -1.32 -3.08
C PRO A 121 5.91 -2.23 -1.93
N VAL A 122 4.76 -1.92 -1.34
CA VAL A 122 4.17 -2.75 -0.29
C VAL A 122 3.29 -3.80 -0.96
N LEU A 123 3.77 -5.03 -1.14
CA LEU A 123 3.04 -6.08 -1.86
C LEU A 123 1.83 -6.62 -1.09
N LEU A 124 0.80 -7.07 -1.83
CA LEU A 124 -0.43 -7.64 -1.26
C LEU A 124 -0.22 -8.92 -0.47
N VAL A 125 0.82 -9.68 -0.81
CA VAL A 125 1.18 -10.93 -0.14
C VAL A 125 1.67 -10.71 1.29
N TYR A 126 2.06 -9.48 1.65
CA TYR A 126 2.59 -9.20 2.98
C TYR A 126 1.49 -9.29 4.05
N PRO A 127 1.77 -9.94 5.19
CA PRO A 127 0.80 -10.11 6.27
C PRO A 127 0.48 -8.77 6.94
N ARG A 128 -0.73 -8.66 7.52
CA ARG A 128 -1.19 -7.47 8.26
C ARG A 128 -0.61 -7.47 9.67
N VAL A 129 0.64 -7.07 9.81
CA VAL A 129 1.37 -7.06 11.08
C VAL A 129 2.10 -5.75 11.28
N SER A 130 2.45 -5.46 12.54
CA SER A 130 3.45 -4.45 12.86
C SER A 130 4.84 -4.98 12.53
N LEU A 131 5.68 -4.10 12.03
CA LEU A 131 7.05 -4.39 11.65
C LEU A 131 7.97 -3.21 11.98
N THR A 132 9.25 -3.50 12.11
CA THR A 132 10.30 -2.49 12.07
C THR A 132 11.00 -2.59 10.72
N VAL A 133 11.11 -1.47 10.03
CA VAL A 133 11.84 -1.36 8.76
C VAL A 133 13.15 -0.65 9.04
N GLU A 134 14.26 -1.29 8.70
CA GLU A 134 15.59 -0.68 8.63
C GLU A 134 15.87 -0.32 7.17
N ILE A 135 16.23 0.94 6.92
CA ILE A 135 16.59 1.44 5.60
C ILE A 135 18.02 1.95 5.68
N ASP A 136 18.89 1.42 4.81
CA ASP A 136 20.31 1.75 4.76
C ASP A 136 20.71 2.12 3.33
N LEU A 137 21.31 3.30 3.18
CA LEU A 137 21.87 3.77 1.92
C LEU A 137 23.37 3.52 1.94
N VAL A 138 23.85 2.66 1.05
CA VAL A 138 25.25 2.22 1.05
C VAL A 138 25.93 2.42 -0.29
N ASP A 139 27.26 2.44 -0.30
CA ASP A 139 28.06 2.44 -1.51
C ASP A 139 28.34 1.01 -2.06
N ASP A 140 29.19 0.93 -3.09
CA ASP A 140 29.63 -0.33 -3.70
C ASP A 140 30.47 -1.21 -2.74
N ALA A 141 31.11 -0.61 -1.72
CA ALA A 141 31.85 -1.33 -0.69
C ALA A 141 30.94 -1.79 0.48
N GLY A 142 29.66 -1.40 0.47
CA GLY A 142 28.71 -1.69 1.54
C GLY A 142 28.88 -0.80 2.77
N GLN A 143 29.57 0.33 2.66
CA GLN A 143 29.67 1.33 3.72
C GLN A 143 28.39 2.19 3.75
N SER A 144 27.81 2.36 4.93
CA SER A 144 26.59 3.15 5.11
C SER A 144 26.87 4.65 5.08
N LEU A 145 26.11 5.35 4.24
CA LEU A 145 26.06 6.82 4.20
C LEU A 145 24.99 7.36 5.14
N ALA A 146 23.83 6.70 5.21
CA ALA A 146 22.73 7.05 6.09
C ALA A 146 21.85 5.82 6.36
N CYS A 147 21.52 5.59 7.63
CA CYS A 147 20.71 4.46 8.06
C CYS A 147 19.75 4.86 9.18
N PHE A 148 18.51 4.37 9.12
CA PHE A 148 17.55 4.50 10.21
C PHE A 148 16.61 3.30 10.31
N GLU A 149 16.00 3.15 11.48
CA GLU A 149 14.90 2.23 11.73
C GLU A 149 13.60 3.00 11.98
N LEU A 150 12.49 2.47 11.47
CA LEU A 150 11.15 3.03 11.62
C LEU A 150 10.12 1.95 11.91
N ASP A 151 9.24 2.20 12.87
CA ASP A 151 8.10 1.32 13.12
C ASP A 151 6.98 1.58 12.12
N ALA A 152 6.44 0.51 11.58
CA ALA A 152 5.37 0.53 10.59
C ALA A 152 4.34 -0.57 10.84
N ARG A 153 3.20 -0.47 10.18
CA ARG A 153 2.17 -1.53 10.15
C ARG A 153 1.62 -1.67 8.75
N ALA A 154 1.46 -2.91 8.29
CA ALA A 154 0.89 -3.20 6.98
C ALA A 154 -0.64 -3.16 7.05
N LEU A 155 -1.25 -2.20 6.37
CA LEU A 155 -2.70 -2.05 6.28
C LEU A 155 -3.29 -2.74 5.03
N PRO A 156 -4.55 -3.20 5.09
CA PRO A 156 -5.26 -3.65 3.90
C PRO A 156 -5.44 -2.51 2.89
N GLN A 157 -5.59 -2.85 1.61
CA GLN A 157 -6.00 -1.86 0.60
C GLN A 157 -7.40 -1.32 0.92
N PRO A 158 -7.73 -0.08 0.53
CA PRO A 158 -9.09 0.45 0.66
C PRO A 158 -10.16 -0.45 0.04
N GLU A 159 -9.85 -1.12 -1.08
CA GLU A 159 -10.74 -2.09 -1.73
C GLU A 159 -10.94 -3.37 -0.91
N GLU A 160 -9.88 -3.91 -0.30
CA GLU A 160 -9.94 -5.07 0.59
C GLU A 160 -10.62 -4.74 1.94
N ALA A 161 -10.44 -3.52 2.44
CA ALA A 161 -11.11 -3.05 3.66
C ALA A 161 -12.64 -2.98 3.46
N ALA A 162 -13.10 -2.53 2.28
CA ALA A 162 -14.51 -2.52 1.92
C ALA A 162 -15.08 -3.94 1.72
N ALA A 163 -14.26 -4.90 1.27
CA ALA A 163 -14.66 -6.31 1.19
C ALA A 163 -14.72 -7.00 2.56
N SER A 164 -13.92 -6.52 3.54
CA SER A 164 -13.88 -7.06 4.91
C SER A 164 -14.95 -6.46 5.84
N SER A 165 -15.56 -5.33 5.50
CA SER A 165 -16.65 -4.72 6.27
C SER A 165 -18.03 -5.31 5.93
N ASN A 166 -18.12 -6.63 5.87
CA ASN A 166 -19.41 -7.34 5.89
C ASN A 166 -19.64 -7.95 7.27
N ASP A 167 -19.67 -7.09 8.29
CA ASP A 167 -20.34 -7.41 9.54
C ASP A 167 -21.85 -7.37 9.27
N GLY A 168 -22.41 -8.53 8.88
CA GLY A 168 -23.84 -8.79 8.93
C GLY A 168 -24.66 -8.50 7.66
N ALA A 169 -24.09 -8.56 6.46
CA ALA A 169 -24.90 -8.72 5.25
C ALA A 169 -25.41 -10.17 5.19
N SER A 170 -26.59 -10.41 5.79
CA SER A 170 -27.45 -11.51 5.35
C SER A 170 -27.82 -11.21 3.89
N ALA A 171 -26.98 -11.67 2.96
CA ALA A 171 -27.35 -11.74 1.57
C ALA A 171 -28.36 -12.89 1.47
N ASN A 172 -29.64 -12.54 1.51
CA ASN A 172 -30.68 -13.32 0.86
C ASN A 172 -30.41 -13.30 -0.66
N THR A 173 -29.35 -13.99 -1.06
CA THR A 173 -28.92 -14.13 -2.45
C THR A 173 -30.01 -14.88 -3.19
N ARG A 174 -30.85 -14.13 -3.91
CA ARG A 174 -31.82 -14.68 -4.84
C ARG A 174 -31.05 -15.20 -6.05
N ILE A 175 -30.75 -16.49 -6.06
CA ILE A 175 -30.16 -17.16 -7.22
C ILE A 175 -31.27 -17.28 -8.27
N VAL A 176 -31.34 -16.31 -9.19
CA VAL A 176 -32.18 -16.40 -10.39
C VAL A 176 -31.34 -17.07 -11.46
N LEU A 177 -31.59 -18.36 -11.71
CA LEU A 177 -31.04 -19.05 -12.87
C LEU A 177 -31.88 -18.61 -14.08
N GLU A 178 -31.43 -17.56 -14.77
CA GLU A 178 -32.01 -17.18 -16.06
C GLU A 178 -31.63 -18.26 -17.08
N LEU A 179 -32.57 -19.17 -17.34
CA LEU A 179 -32.43 -20.16 -18.41
C LEU A 179 -32.66 -19.48 -19.75
N THR A 180 -31.85 -19.85 -20.74
CA THR A 180 -32.12 -19.46 -22.12
C THR A 180 -33.41 -20.12 -22.61
N PRO A 181 -34.13 -19.53 -23.59
CA PRO A 181 -35.38 -20.10 -24.11
C PRO A 181 -35.23 -21.54 -24.64
N GLU A 182 -34.02 -21.91 -25.08
CA GLU A 182 -33.68 -23.25 -25.54
C GLU A 182 -33.57 -24.26 -24.38
N GLU A 183 -32.98 -23.86 -23.26
CA GLU A 183 -32.88 -24.69 -22.05
C GLU A 183 -34.25 -24.87 -21.36
N ALA A 184 -35.10 -23.84 -21.37
CA ALA A 184 -36.47 -23.94 -20.87
C ALA A 184 -37.31 -24.93 -21.70
N ALA A 185 -37.14 -24.94 -23.02
CA ALA A 185 -37.80 -25.90 -23.91
C ALA A 185 -37.29 -27.35 -23.70
N ALA A 186 -36.00 -27.52 -23.42
CA ALA A 186 -35.42 -28.83 -23.08
C ALA A 186 -35.95 -29.39 -21.75
N VAL A 187 -36.24 -28.51 -20.78
CA VAL A 187 -36.88 -28.88 -19.51
C VAL A 187 -38.34 -29.31 -19.72
N GLU A 188 -39.10 -28.63 -20.59
CA GLU A 188 -40.49 -28.99 -20.90
C GLU A 188 -40.62 -30.26 -21.75
N ALA A 189 -39.64 -30.56 -22.60
CA ALA A 189 -39.59 -31.78 -23.40
C ALA A 189 -39.36 -33.06 -22.55
N MET A 190 -38.84 -32.92 -21.33
CA MET A 190 -38.64 -34.03 -20.39
C MET A 190 -39.87 -34.21 -19.47
N GLY A 191 -40.97 -34.61 -20.09
CA GLY A 191 -42.26 -34.85 -19.43
C GLY A 191 -42.20 -35.85 -18.27
N GLY A 192 -42.62 -35.43 -17.08
CA GLY A 192 -42.88 -36.31 -15.95
C GLY A 192 -43.18 -35.54 -14.66
N ARG A 193 -44.47 -35.28 -14.39
CA ARG A 193 -44.95 -34.52 -13.21
C ARG A 193 -44.56 -35.09 -11.84
N GLY A 194 -44.06 -36.33 -11.78
CA GLY A 194 -43.55 -36.94 -10.54
C GLY A 194 -42.06 -36.68 -10.30
N PHE A 195 -41.22 -36.96 -11.30
CA PHE A 195 -39.76 -36.85 -11.18
C PHE A 195 -39.29 -35.43 -10.88
N TRP A 196 -39.89 -34.41 -11.51
CA TRP A 196 -39.54 -33.02 -11.25
C TRP A 196 -39.95 -32.55 -9.85
N GLY A 197 -41.04 -33.08 -9.30
CA GLY A 197 -41.45 -32.78 -7.93
C GLY A 197 -40.44 -33.32 -6.92
N ASP A 198 -40.00 -34.56 -7.10
CA ASP A 198 -39.01 -35.21 -6.23
C ASP A 198 -37.61 -34.62 -6.42
N LEU A 199 -37.22 -34.26 -7.64
CA LEU A 199 -35.95 -33.58 -7.92
C LEU A 199 -35.93 -32.18 -7.30
N TRP A 200 -37.00 -31.39 -7.46
CA TRP A 200 -37.11 -30.07 -6.83
C TRP A 200 -37.19 -30.16 -5.32
N ASN A 201 -37.89 -31.14 -4.76
CA ASN A 201 -37.93 -31.36 -3.32
C ASN A 201 -36.55 -31.80 -2.81
N GLY A 202 -35.82 -32.62 -3.56
CA GLY A 202 -34.43 -33.00 -3.27
C GLY A 202 -33.49 -31.81 -3.30
N ILE A 203 -33.56 -30.96 -4.34
CA ILE A 203 -32.78 -29.73 -4.46
C ILE A 203 -33.13 -28.76 -3.33
N LYS A 204 -34.42 -28.53 -3.05
CA LYS A 204 -34.86 -27.69 -1.92
C LYS A 204 -34.30 -28.22 -0.61
N LYS A 205 -34.38 -29.52 -0.35
CA LYS A 205 -33.89 -30.14 0.89
C LYS A 205 -32.37 -30.06 1.00
N ALA A 206 -31.64 -30.25 -0.10
CA ALA A 206 -30.19 -30.07 -0.13
C ALA A 206 -29.77 -28.61 0.09
N ILE A 207 -30.49 -27.65 -0.49
CA ILE A 207 -30.27 -26.21 -0.25
C ILE A 207 -30.59 -25.87 1.21
N THR A 208 -31.71 -26.34 1.77
CA THR A 208 -32.07 -26.08 3.18
C THR A 208 -31.05 -26.68 4.14
N ILE A 209 -30.62 -27.94 3.93
CA ILE A 209 -29.58 -28.57 4.75
C ILE A 209 -28.26 -27.80 4.62
N GLY A 210 -27.92 -27.32 3.41
CA GLY A 210 -26.75 -26.47 3.18
C GLY A 210 -26.83 -25.14 3.94
N CYS A 211 -27.98 -24.47 3.91
CA CYS A 211 -28.22 -23.23 4.66
C CYS A 211 -28.16 -23.44 6.18
N ASP A 212 -28.81 -24.49 6.71
CA ASP A 212 -28.77 -24.82 8.13
C ASP A 212 -27.35 -25.18 8.60
N LEU A 213 -26.57 -25.89 7.78
CA LEU A 213 -25.16 -26.19 8.06
C LEU A 213 -24.29 -24.92 8.05
N ILE A 214 -24.53 -24.00 7.11
CA ILE A 214 -23.84 -22.70 7.05
C ILE A 214 -24.18 -21.86 8.30
N ASP A 215 -25.43 -21.86 8.75
CA ASP A 215 -25.86 -21.14 9.95
C ASP A 215 -25.33 -21.79 11.24
N CYS A 216 -25.23 -23.13 11.30
CA CYS A 216 -24.56 -23.83 12.41
C CYS A 216 -23.06 -23.55 12.48
N GLN A 217 -22.36 -23.45 11.33
CA GLN A 217 -20.94 -23.09 11.30
C GLN A 217 -20.70 -21.66 11.79
N LYS A 218 -21.65 -20.73 11.56
CA LYS A 218 -21.56 -19.35 12.05
C LYS A 218 -21.80 -19.19 13.56
N GLN A 219 -22.35 -20.20 14.24
CA GLN A 219 -22.63 -20.15 15.70
C GLN A 219 -21.44 -20.62 16.57
N GLN A 220 -20.35 -21.13 15.96
CA GLN A 220 -19.17 -21.66 16.68
C GLN A 220 -17.93 -20.75 16.63
N GLN A 221 -18.07 -19.47 16.31
CA GLN A 221 -17.02 -18.45 16.46
C GLN A 221 -17.45 -17.34 17.42
#